data_AF-A0A316NKL5-F1
#
_entry.id   AF-A0A316NKL5-F1
#
_cell.length_a   1.000
_cell.length_b   1.000
_cell.length_c   1.000
_cell.angle_alpha   90.00
_cell.angle_beta   90.00
_cell.angle_gamma   90.00
#
_symmetry.space_group_name_H-M   'P 1'
#
loop_
_entity.id
_entity.type
_entity.pdbx_description
1 polymer ?
#
loop_
_entity_poly.entity_id
_entity_poly.type
_entity_poly.pdbx_seq_one_letter_code
_entity_poly.pdbx_strand_id
1 'polypeptide(L)' 'MLSAPDVASVLGISRAGAYELVRSDGFPSLRIGSRIVVPKENFIDWINASTSA' A
#
# COMPACT_ATOMS: atom_id res chain seq x y z
N MET A 1 5.66 -9.67 -0.83
CA MET A 1 5.43 -8.26 -1.24
C MET A 1 4.04 -8.16 -1.81
N LEU A 2 3.36 -7.03 -1.63
CA LEU A 2 2.00 -6.79 -2.13
C LEU A 2 2.07 -5.89 -3.36
N SER A 3 1.26 -6.19 -4.37
CA SER A 3 1.01 -5.29 -5.50
C SER A 3 -0.13 -4.32 -5.18
N ALA A 4 -0.34 -3.28 -5.99
CA ALA A 4 -1.47 -2.39 -5.82
C ALA A 4 -2.85 -3.12 -5.84
N PRO A 5 -3.08 -4.13 -6.71
CA PRO A 5 -4.25 -5.00 -6.59
C PRO A 5 -4.38 -5.73 -5.25
N ASP A 6 -3.29 -6.25 -4.69
CA ASP A 6 -3.34 -6.92 -3.38
C ASP A 6 -3.71 -5.93 -2.27
N VAL A 7 -3.15 -4.72 -2.30
CA VAL A 7 -3.51 -3.63 -1.37
C VAL A 7 -4.99 -3.28 -1.48
N ALA A 8 -5.54 -3.21 -2.71
CA ALA A 8 -6.95 -2.96 -2.94
C ALA A 8 -7.83 -4.02 -2.26
N SER A 9 -7.48 -5.29 -2.45
CA SER A 9 -8.19 -6.42 -1.84
C SER A 9 -8.09 -6.42 -0.31
N VAL A 10 -6.92 -6.13 0.26
CA VAL A 10 -6.72 -6.12 1.72
C VAL A 10 -7.45 -4.95 2.39
N LEU A 11 -7.42 -3.76 1.79
CA LEU A 11 -8.07 -2.57 2.34
C LEU A 11 -9.57 -2.47 1.99
N GLY A 12 -10.07 -3.32 1.10
CA GLY A 12 -11.46 -3.27 0.64
C GLY A 12 -11.79 -2.02 -0.20
N ILE A 13 -10.81 -1.48 -0.92
CA ILE A 13 -10.96 -0.27 -1.76
C ILE A 13 -10.91 -0.59 -3.26
N SER A 14 -11.29 0.37 -4.10
CA SER A 14 -11.18 0.22 -5.55
C SER A 14 -9.72 0.09 -5.98
N ARG A 15 -9.48 -0.61 -7.10
CA ARG A 15 -8.13 -0.70 -7.69
C ARG A 15 -7.56 0.67 -8.02
N ALA A 16 -8.39 1.60 -8.50
CA ALA A 16 -7.97 2.97 -8.79
C ALA A 16 -7.48 3.68 -7.53
N GLY A 17 -8.26 3.61 -6.43
CA GLY A 17 -7.86 4.18 -5.14
C GLY A 17 -6.59 3.56 -4.58
N ALA A 18 -6.38 2.26 -4.76
CA ALA A 18 -5.12 1.62 -4.37
C ALA A 18 -3.93 2.12 -5.20
N TYR A 19 -4.10 2.36 -6.50
CA TYR A 19 -3.04 2.92 -7.35
C TYR A 19 -2.70 4.38 -7.02
N GLU A 20 -3.67 5.16 -6.55
CA GLU A 20 -3.43 6.49 -6.01
C GLU A 20 -2.69 6.38 -4.67
N LEU A 21 -3.20 5.54 -3.76
CA LEU A 21 -2.64 5.35 -2.42
C LEU A 21 -1.17 4.91 -2.44
N VAL A 22 -0.80 3.92 -3.27
CA VAL A 22 0.60 3.44 -3.34
C VAL A 22 1.58 4.49 -3.90
N ARG A 23 1.08 5.58 -4.48
CA ARG A 23 1.85 6.72 -4.99
C ARG A 23 1.81 7.93 -4.05
N SER A 24 0.97 7.90 -3.02
CA SER A 24 0.85 8.97 -2.05
C SER A 24 2.10 9.04 -1.17
N ASP A 25 2.50 10.26 -0.83
CA ASP A 25 3.54 10.49 0.17
C ASP A 25 3.18 9.85 1.51
N GLY A 26 4.16 9.22 2.15
CA GLY A 26 3.98 8.53 3.44
C GLY A 26 3.40 7.11 3.34
N PHE A 27 3.01 6.64 2.16
CA PHE A 27 2.65 5.23 1.97
C PHE A 27 3.91 4.36 1.77
N PRO A 28 4.01 3.17 2.40
CA PRO A 28 5.23 2.36 2.41
C PRO A 28 5.43 1.56 1.11
N SER A 29 5.55 2.24 -0.04
CA SER A 29 5.80 1.60 -1.33
C SER A 29 7.28 1.61 -1.72
N LEU A 30 7.70 0.59 -2.47
CA LEU A 30 9.01 0.44 -3.08
C LEU A 30 8.85 0.30 -4.60
N ARG A 31 9.65 1.05 -5.34
CA ARG A 31 9.67 0.98 -6.82
C ARG A 31 10.85 0.16 -7.30
N ILE A 32 10.58 -0.93 -8.01
CA ILE A 32 11.58 -1.80 -8.64
C ILE A 32 11.35 -1.76 -10.15
N GLY A 33 12.15 -0.97 -10.85
CA GLY A 33 11.92 -0.66 -12.27
C GLY A 33 10.56 0.00 -12.49
N SER A 34 9.70 -0.64 -13.30
CA SER A 34 8.34 -0.16 -13.56
C SER A 34 7.29 -0.62 -12.54
N ARG A 35 7.64 -1.55 -11.64
CA ARG A 35 6.70 -2.13 -10.67
C ARG A 35 6.73 -1.34 -9.37
N ILE A 36 5.55 -1.09 -8.82
CA ILE A 36 5.37 -0.61 -7.45
C ILE A 36 4.96 -1.82 -6.61
N VAL A 37 5.71 -2.08 -5.55
CA VAL A 37 5.47 -3.17 -4.61
C VAL A 37 5.47 -2.61 -3.19
N VAL A 38 4.76 -3.27 -2.29
CA VAL A 38 4.62 -2.85 -0.90
C VAL A 38 5.19 -3.97 -0.02
N PRO A 39 6.27 -3.72 0.74
CA PRO A 39 6.76 -4.66 1.74
C PRO A 39 5.65 -4.94 2.77
N LYS A 40 5.44 -6.22 3.09
CA LYS A 40 4.33 -6.63 3.97
C LYS A 40 4.47 -6.04 5.37
N GLU A 41 5.67 -6.04 5.93
CA GLU A 41 5.95 -5.54 7.28
C GLU A 41 5.67 -4.05 7.38
N ASN A 42 6.24 -3.25 6.47
CA ASN A 42 5.98 -1.80 6.44
C ASN A 42 4.50 -1.47 6.21
N PHE A 43 3.77 -2.27 5.42
CA PHE A 43 2.34 -2.09 5.24
C PHE A 43 1.54 -2.31 6.52
N ILE A 44 1.89 -3.34 7.30
CA ILE A 44 1.28 -3.59 8.61
C ILE A 44 1.60 -2.44 9.57
N ASP A 45 2.86 -1.98 9.61
CA ASP A 45 3.25 -0.85 10.46
C ASP A 45 2.48 0.43 10.10
N TRP A 46 2.29 0.69 8.81
CA TRP A 46 1.51 1.82 8.33
C TRP A 46 0.03 1.74 8.75
N ILE A 47 -0.58 0.55 8.67
CA ILE A 47 -1.97 0.34 9.16
C ILE A 47 -2.03 0.61 10.67
N ASN A 48 -1.08 0.08 11.44
CA ASN A 48 -1.05 0.24 12.90
C ASN A 48 -0.88 1.70 13.30
N ALA A 49 0.03 2.43 12.63
CA ALA A 49 0.19 3.87 12.84
C ALA A 49 -1.10 4.65 12.53
N SER A 50 -1.82 4.27 11.47
CA SER A 50 -3.06 4.91 11.04
C SER A 50 -4.29 4.58 11.90
N THR A 51 -4.22 3.50 12.69
CA THR A 51 -5.33 3.00 13.54
C THR A 51 -5.18 3.43 15.00
N SER A 52 -4.32 4.41 15.30
CA SER A 52 -4.16 4.94 16.65
C SER A 52 -5.46 5.65 17.08
N ALA A 53 -6.24 4.96 17.93
CA ALA A 53 -7.35 5.49 18.71
C ALA A 53 -6.84 6.15 20.00
#